data_AF-A0A6N7ZL92-F1
#
_entry.id   AF-A0A6N7ZL92-F1
#
_cell.length_a   1.000
_cell.length_b   1.000
_cell.length_c   1.000
_cell.angle_alpha   90.00
_cell.angle_beta   90.00
_cell.angle_gamma   90.00
#
_symmetry.space_group_name_H-M   'P 1'
#
loop_
_entity.id
_entity.type
_entity.pdbx_description
1 polymer ?
#
loop_
_entity_poly.entity_id
_entity_poly.type
_entity_poly.pdbx_seq_one_letter_code
_entity_poly.pdbx_strand_id
1 'polypeptide(L)'
;MGLTEEHFTAYQDARSLIVELVRTAPPGRALLDYGRVRLALDDLHGGTGFPPAQPVTMTDRRALVDAAVQATRALATFDVDPLALELCVADLQEAWAQEREQLEGAR
;
A
#
# COMPACT_ATOMS: atom_id res chain seq x y z
N MET A 1 18.88 -6.24 9.05
CA MET A 1 18.20 -7.12 10.02
C MET A 1 17.21 -7.95 9.20
N GLY A 2 17.24 -9.28 9.28
CA GLY A 2 16.33 -10.11 8.49
C GLY A 2 14.92 -10.08 9.09
N LEU A 3 13.89 -9.97 8.25
CA LEU A 3 12.49 -10.07 8.67
C LEU A 3 12.25 -11.48 9.25
N THR A 4 11.47 -11.59 10.33
CA THR A 4 10.91 -12.89 10.74
C THR A 4 9.98 -13.40 9.63
N GLU A 5 9.66 -14.69 9.62
CA GLU A 5 8.71 -15.24 8.62
C GLU A 5 7.35 -14.55 8.68
N GLU A 6 6.83 -14.29 9.88
CA GLU A 6 5.58 -13.56 10.09
C GLU A 6 5.65 -12.10 9.60
N HIS A 7 6.74 -11.39 9.89
CA HIS A 7 6.95 -10.02 9.39
C HIS A 7 7.06 -10.02 7.87
N PHE A 8 7.80 -10.97 7.30
CA PHE A 8 7.94 -11.14 5.87
C PHE A 8 6.60 -11.34 5.18
N THR A 9 5.74 -12.22 5.70
CA THR A 9 4.40 -12.46 5.17
C THR A 9 3.52 -11.22 5.29
N ALA A 10 3.46 -10.59 6.47
CA ALA A 10 2.67 -9.38 6.66
C ALA A 10 3.10 -8.24 5.72
N TYR A 11 4.41 -8.08 5.52
CA TYR A 11 4.97 -7.13 4.58
C TYR A 11 4.60 -7.47 3.13
N GLN A 12 4.74 -8.74 2.75
CA GLN A 12 4.35 -9.22 1.42
C GLN A 12 2.86 -8.97 1.15
N ASP A 13 1.98 -9.18 2.12
CA ASP A 13 0.54 -8.95 1.97
C ASP A 13 0.24 -7.46 1.75
N ALA A 14 0.76 -6.58 2.62
CA ALA A 14 0.60 -5.13 2.47
C ALA A 14 1.14 -4.63 1.12
N ARG A 15 2.33 -5.09 0.74
CA ARG A 15 2.98 -4.75 -0.53
C ARG A 15 2.18 -5.23 -1.74
N SER A 16 1.60 -6.43 -1.68
CA SER A 16 0.80 -6.99 -2.77
C SER A 16 -0.46 -6.16 -3.01
N LEU A 17 -1.14 -5.74 -1.94
CA LEU A 17 -2.31 -4.86 -2.01
C LEU A 17 -1.95 -3.50 -2.61
N ILE A 18 -0.83 -2.89 -2.20
CA ILE A 18 -0.40 -1.60 -2.74
C ILE A 18 0.06 -1.72 -4.20
N VAL A 19 0.74 -2.80 -4.58
CA VAL A 19 1.08 -3.07 -5.99
C VAL A 19 -0.19 -3.22 -6.83
N GLU A 20 -1.19 -3.91 -6.33
CA GLU A 20 -2.49 -4.03 -6.99
C GLU A 20 -3.19 -2.67 -7.11
N LEU A 21 -3.10 -1.82 -6.08
CA LEU A 21 -3.60 -0.44 -6.12
C LEU A 21 -2.96 0.35 -7.26
N VAL A 22 -1.64 0.29 -7.40
CA VAL A 22 -0.89 0.92 -8.51
C VAL A 22 -1.30 0.32 -9.86
N ARG A 23 -1.41 -1.01 -9.95
CA ARG A 23 -1.71 -1.70 -11.20
C ARG A 23 -3.08 -1.34 -11.77
N THR A 24 -4.06 -1.12 -10.91
CA THR A 24 -5.46 -0.93 -11.30
C THR A 24 -5.97 0.50 -11.11
N ALA A 25 -5.16 1.41 -10.56
CA ALA A 25 -5.51 2.83 -10.48
C ALA A 25 -5.71 3.42 -11.89
N PRO A 26 -6.71 4.30 -12.06
CA PRO A 26 -6.83 5.07 -13.30
C PRO A 26 -5.59 5.98 -13.49
N PRO A 27 -5.20 6.30 -14.73
CA PRO A 27 -4.14 7.27 -14.98
C PRO A 27 -4.47 8.60 -14.31
N GLY A 28 -3.51 9.16 -13.57
CA GLY A 28 -3.73 10.39 -12.83
C GLY A 28 -2.80 10.55 -11.64
N ARG A 29 -3.15 11.50 -10.76
CA ARG A 29 -2.35 11.81 -9.58
C ARG A 29 -2.35 10.66 -8.56
N ALA A 30 -3.50 10.04 -8.34
CA ALA A 30 -3.66 8.91 -7.42
C ALA A 30 -2.70 7.74 -7.75
N LEU A 31 -2.53 7.41 -9.04
CA LEU A 31 -1.58 6.39 -9.48
C LEU A 31 -0.14 6.67 -9.00
N LEU A 32 0.30 7.93 -9.11
CA LEU A 32 1.63 8.35 -8.65
C LEU A 32 1.75 8.27 -7.14
N ASP A 33 0.69 8.64 -6.42
CA ASP A 33 0.70 8.65 -4.96
C ASP A 33 0.66 7.23 -4.38
N TYR A 34 -0.12 6.28 -4.94
CA TYR A 34 0.03 4.86 -4.60
C TYR A 34 1.43 4.33 -4.89
N GLY A 35 2.03 4.77 -6.01
CA GLY A 35 3.41 4.42 -6.36
C GLY A 35 4.43 4.90 -5.34
N ARG A 36 4.23 6.11 -4.78
CA ARG A 36 5.06 6.67 -3.71
C ARG A 36 4.90 5.93 -2.41
N VAL A 37 3.66 5.60 -2.00
CA VAL A 37 3.43 4.77 -0.82
C VAL A 37 4.16 3.44 -0.94
N ARG A 38 4.09 2.79 -2.10
CA ARG A 38 4.81 1.53 -2.34
C ARG A 38 6.31 1.69 -2.08
N LEU A 39 6.91 2.76 -2.59
CA LEU A 39 8.34 3.02 -2.41
C LEU A 39 8.69 3.35 -0.95
N ALA A 40 7.87 4.17 -0.28
CA ALA A 40 8.06 4.48 1.13
C ALA A 40 7.99 3.21 2.00
N LEU A 41 7.03 2.32 1.72
CA LEU A 41 6.90 1.06 2.43
C LEU A 41 8.10 0.12 2.15
N ASP A 42 8.55 0.06 0.90
CA ASP A 42 9.75 -0.67 0.47
C ASP A 42 11.00 -0.13 1.21
N ASP A 43 11.15 1.19 1.34
CA ASP A 43 12.27 1.84 2.03
C ASP A 43 12.27 1.54 3.54
N LEU A 44 11.09 1.54 4.18
CA LEU A 44 10.94 1.14 5.60
C LEU A 44 11.40 -0.29 5.87
N HIS A 45 11.39 -1.15 4.84
CA HIS A 45 11.79 -2.55 4.94
C HIS A 45 13.18 -2.81 4.32
N GLY A 46 14.00 -1.77 4.16
CA GLY A 46 15.42 -1.89 3.83
C GLY A 46 15.77 -1.86 2.34
N GLY A 47 14.85 -1.43 1.47
CA GLY A 47 15.18 -1.00 0.10
C GLY A 47 15.57 -2.11 -0.89
N THR A 48 15.90 -3.33 -0.44
CA THR A 48 16.40 -4.43 -1.28
C THR A 48 15.90 -5.80 -0.81
N GLY A 49 15.77 -6.76 -1.73
CA GLY A 49 15.41 -8.15 -1.40
C GLY A 49 13.94 -8.38 -1.09
N PHE A 50 13.03 -7.57 -1.65
CA PHE A 50 11.61 -7.66 -1.36
C PHE A 50 10.99 -8.99 -1.81
N PRO A 51 10.06 -9.57 -1.03
CA PRO A 51 9.12 -10.53 -1.58
C PRO A 51 8.48 -9.99 -2.86
N PRO A 52 8.40 -10.81 -3.92
CA PRO A 52 7.57 -10.46 -5.05
C PRO A 52 6.13 -10.25 -4.56
N ALA A 53 5.47 -9.23 -5.08
CA ALA A 53 4.05 -9.05 -4.86
C ALA A 53 3.31 -10.29 -5.37
N GLN A 54 2.36 -10.78 -4.58
CA GLN A 54 1.49 -11.88 -4.98
C GLN A 54 0.28 -11.35 -5.75
N PRO A 55 -0.31 -12.15 -6.64
CA PRO A 55 -1.56 -11.80 -7.30
C PRO A 55 -2.67 -11.53 -6.28
N VAL A 56 -3.37 -10.41 -6.44
CA VAL A 56 -4.55 -10.05 -5.64
C VAL A 56 -5.78 -10.19 -6.52
N THR A 57 -6.79 -10.94 -6.08
CA THR A 57 -8.04 -11.19 -6.83
C THR A 57 -9.16 -10.20 -6.50
N MET A 58 -8.88 -9.23 -5.63
CA MET A 58 -9.86 -8.24 -5.18
C MET A 58 -10.15 -7.22 -6.26
N THR A 59 -11.42 -7.12 -6.66
CA THR A 59 -11.87 -6.21 -7.74
C THR A 59 -12.58 -4.97 -7.23
N ASP A 60 -13.14 -5.01 -6.01
CA ASP A 60 -13.75 -3.85 -5.38
C ASP A 60 -12.67 -2.87 -4.93
N ARG A 61 -12.70 -1.66 -5.50
CA ARG A 61 -11.64 -0.67 -5.32
C ARG A 61 -11.57 -0.14 -3.89
N ARG A 62 -12.72 0.08 -3.26
CA ARG A 62 -12.78 0.56 -1.88
C ARG A 62 -12.27 -0.52 -0.92
N ALA A 63 -12.70 -1.76 -1.11
CA ALA A 63 -12.25 -2.89 -0.31
C ALA A 63 -10.73 -3.09 -0.45
N LEU A 64 -10.17 -2.88 -1.64
CA LEU A 64 -8.73 -2.98 -1.88
C LEU A 64 -7.94 -1.89 -1.12
N VAL A 65 -8.42 -0.64 -1.11
CA VAL A 65 -7.83 0.43 -0.31
C VAL A 65 -7.95 0.13 1.19
N ASP A 66 -9.13 -0.27 1.65
CA ASP A 66 -9.36 -0.60 3.07
C ASP A 66 -8.44 -1.75 3.52
N ALA A 67 -8.31 -2.78 2.68
CA ALA A 67 -7.40 -3.90 2.94
C ALA A 67 -5.94 -3.44 2.99
N ALA A 68 -5.48 -2.60 2.05
CA ALA A 68 -4.14 -2.05 2.05
C ALA A 68 -3.85 -1.26 3.33
N VAL A 69 -4.78 -0.40 3.76
CA VAL A 69 -4.67 0.37 5.00
C VAL A 69 -4.53 -0.54 6.23
N GLN A 70 -5.39 -1.57 6.34
CA GLN A 70 -5.33 -2.49 7.48
C GLN A 70 -4.02 -3.30 7.48
N ALA A 71 -3.59 -3.78 6.31
CA ALA A 71 -2.34 -4.51 6.18
C ALA A 71 -1.12 -3.64 6.53
N THR A 72 -1.08 -2.38 6.08
CA THR A 72 -0.01 -1.44 6.46
C THR A 72 0.00 -1.16 7.96
N ARG A 73 -1.18 -1.00 8.60
CA ARG A 73 -1.27 -0.83 10.06
C ARG A 73 -0.82 -2.05 10.84
N ALA A 74 -1.12 -3.24 10.34
CA ALA A 74 -0.69 -4.48 10.99
C ALA A 74 0.84 -4.58 11.10
N LEU A 75 1.58 -3.90 10.21
CA LEU A 75 3.04 -3.86 10.28
C LEU A 75 3.58 -3.16 11.54
N ALA A 76 2.79 -2.32 12.20
CA ALA A 76 3.17 -1.67 13.46
C ALA A 76 3.32 -2.65 14.63
N THR A 77 2.90 -3.90 14.46
CA THR A 77 3.16 -4.98 15.43
C THR A 77 4.59 -5.52 15.38
N PHE A 78 5.35 -5.16 14.33
CA PHE A 78 6.77 -5.48 14.16
C PHE A 78 7.65 -4.25 14.44
N ASP A 79 8.97 -4.43 14.41
CA ASP A 79 9.96 -3.36 14.65
C ASP A 79 10.11 -2.43 13.44
N VAL A 80 9.01 -1.80 13.03
CA VAL A 80 8.92 -0.80 11.96
C VAL A 80 8.43 0.50 12.58
N ASP A 81 8.97 1.65 12.14
CA ASP A 81 8.59 2.96 12.66
C ASP A 81 7.06 3.19 12.55
N PRO A 82 6.33 3.25 13.68
CA PRO A 82 4.88 3.38 13.66
C PRO A 82 4.40 4.70 13.07
N LEU A 83 5.16 5.80 13.25
CA LEU A 83 4.80 7.09 12.68
C LEU A 83 4.93 7.05 11.16
N ALA A 84 6.01 6.45 10.66
CA ALA A 84 6.20 6.31 9.22
C ALA A 84 5.11 5.42 8.57
N LEU A 85 4.66 4.37 9.27
CA LEU A 85 3.54 3.54 8.81
C LEU A 85 2.22 4.33 8.76
N GLU A 86 1.91 5.13 9.77
CA GLU A 86 0.69 5.97 9.73
C GLU A 86 0.77 7.08 8.67
N LEU A 87 1.96 7.59 8.34
CA LEU A 87 2.14 8.48 7.18
C LEU A 87 1.84 7.75 5.86
N CYS A 88 2.33 6.52 5.69
CA CYS A 88 1.95 5.69 4.53
C CYS A 88 0.43 5.47 4.46
N VAL A 89 -0.23 5.25 5.60
CA VAL A 89 -1.69 5.09 5.67
C VAL A 89 -2.41 6.38 5.29
N ALA A 90 -1.97 7.52 5.80
CA ALA A 90 -2.54 8.82 5.44
C ALA A 90 -2.40 9.08 3.94
N ASP A 91 -1.24 8.77 3.36
CA ASP A 91 -0.99 8.90 1.92
C ASP A 91 -1.86 7.95 1.09
N LEU A 92 -2.14 6.73 1.56
CA LEU A 92 -3.10 5.82 0.91
C LEU A 92 -4.52 6.39 0.90
N GLN A 93 -4.95 6.95 2.03
CA GLN A 93 -6.28 7.53 2.18
C GLN A 93 -6.45 8.79 1.33
N GLU A 94 -5.41 9.62 1.25
CA GLU A 94 -5.37 10.80 0.40
C GLU A 94 -5.37 10.43 -1.09
N ALA A 95 -4.55 9.46 -1.51
CA ALA A 95 -4.55 8.95 -2.88
C ALA A 95 -5.93 8.41 -3.28
N TRP A 96 -6.62 7.74 -2.37
CA TRP A 96 -7.99 7.27 -2.59
C TRP A 96 -9.01 8.41 -2.68
N ALA A 97 -8.91 9.42 -1.83
CA ALA A 97 -9.78 10.61 -1.91
C ALA A 97 -9.66 11.27 -3.29
N GLN A 98 -8.44 11.47 -3.78
CA GLN A 98 -8.16 12.02 -5.11
C GLN A 98 -8.68 11.14 -6.24
N GLU A 99 -8.51 9.81 -6.15
CA GLU A 99 -9.05 8.87 -7.13
C GLU A 99 -10.58 8.98 -7.21
N ARG A 100 -11.26 9.06 -6.07
CA ARG A 100 -12.72 9.22 -6.01
C ARG A 100 -13.19 10.51 -6.64
N GLU A 101 -12.55 11.64 -6.32
CA GLU A 101 -12.86 12.93 -6.93
C GLU A 101 -12.70 12.90 -8.45
N GLN A 102 -11.64 12.25 -8.95
CA GLN A 102 -11.43 12.06 -10.39
C GLN A 102 -12.54 11.22 -11.03
N LEU A 103 -12.97 10.14 -10.39
CA LEU A 103 -14.04 9.26 -10.89
C LEU A 103 -15.42 9.95 -10.88
N GLU A 104 -15.67 10.79 -9.87
CA GLU A 104 -16.91 11.55 -9.73
C GLU A 104 -16.95 12.74 -10.71
N GLY A 105 -15.81 13.42 -10.93
CA GLY A 105 -15.70 14.53 -11.89
C GLY A 105 -15.64 14.12 -13.36
N ALA A 106 -15.46 12.83 -13.66
CA ALA A 106 -15.48 12.28 -15.01
C ALA A 106 -16.88 11.84 -15.49
N ARG A 107 -17.92 11.99 -14.66
CA ARG A 107 -19.34 11.72 -14.98
C ARG A 107 -20.06 12.98 -15.41
#